data_AF-A0A7Y4XCQ6-F1
#
_entry.id   AF-A0A7Y4XCQ6-F1
#
_cell.length_a   1.000
_cell.length_b   1.000
_cell.length_c   1.000
_cell.angle_alpha   90.00
_cell.angle_beta   90.00
_cell.angle_gamma   90.00
#
_symmetry.space_group_name_H-M   'P 1'
#
loop_
_entity.id
_entity.type
_entity.pdbx_description
1 polymer ?
#
loop_
_entity_poly.entity_id
_entity_poly.type
_entity_poly.pdbx_seq_one_letter_code
_entity_poly.pdbx_strand_id
1 'polypeptide(L)'
;MRKRCDVSCYSLIPSILTILSILSNSSCLIANAQVTYERIRHAEREPHNWLTYSGNYQSHRFSPLRQINTTNVSRLEPAWVYQMRDAGKVEATPLVVDGIIYLSEKPHVITALDGRTGRPLWTYRRTTPSDARGCCGIPNRGLAVLGDTLYHNTFDAHVVALNRHTGKLLWDVVVADYKLGYTMTAAPLALNGKIIVG
;
A
#
# COMPACT_ATOMS: atom_id res chain seq x y z
N MET A 1 80.56 -52.60 8.29
CA MET A 1 81.65 -51.76 8.84
C MET A 1 81.19 -50.30 8.86
N ARG A 2 81.38 -49.63 10.01
CA ARG A 2 81.22 -48.19 10.35
C ARG A 2 79.82 -47.61 10.63
N LYS A 3 79.77 -46.97 11.81
CA LYS A 3 78.71 -46.26 12.54
C LYS A 3 78.59 -44.78 12.12
N ARG A 4 77.44 -44.15 12.41
CA ARG A 4 77.19 -42.85 13.13
C ARG A 4 75.74 -42.41 12.85
N CYS A 5 74.84 -42.31 13.84
CA CYS A 5 74.65 -41.30 14.91
C CYS A 5 73.91 -40.02 14.46
N ASP A 6 72.90 -39.67 15.28
CA ASP A 6 71.82 -38.67 15.19
C ASP A 6 72.22 -37.18 15.03
N VAL A 7 71.26 -36.32 14.61
CA VAL A 7 70.51 -35.33 15.43
C VAL A 7 69.94 -34.17 14.56
N SER A 8 68.60 -34.02 14.62
CA SER A 8 67.73 -32.81 14.64
C SER A 8 68.15 -31.47 13.98
N CYS A 9 67.24 -30.86 13.19
CA CYS A 9 66.68 -29.52 13.50
C CYS A 9 65.46 -29.16 12.61
N TYR A 10 64.47 -28.50 13.22
CA TYR A 10 63.17 -28.10 12.68
C TYR A 10 63.24 -26.82 11.81
N SER A 11 62.35 -26.69 10.82
CA SER A 11 61.81 -25.39 10.41
C SER A 11 60.36 -25.52 9.94
N LEU A 12 59.47 -24.95 10.75
CA LEU A 12 58.02 -24.85 10.61
C LEU A 12 57.64 -23.80 9.56
N ILE A 13 56.71 -24.12 8.67
CA ILE A 13 55.93 -23.14 7.89
C ILE A 13 54.45 -23.41 8.19
N PRO A 14 53.73 -22.50 8.87
CA PRO A 14 52.29 -22.65 9.02
C PRO A 14 51.58 -22.09 7.77
N SER A 15 50.93 -22.98 7.02
CA SER A 15 49.98 -22.61 5.97
C SER A 15 48.75 -21.96 6.61
N ILE A 16 48.60 -20.65 6.40
CA ILE A 16 47.44 -19.86 6.81
C ILE A 16 46.24 -20.31 5.98
N LEU A 17 45.31 -21.04 6.61
CA LEU A 17 44.02 -21.39 6.05
C LEU A 17 43.05 -20.22 6.32
N THR A 18 42.85 -19.35 5.33
CA THR A 18 41.90 -18.24 5.42
C THR A 18 40.47 -18.79 5.33
N ILE A 19 39.79 -18.90 6.47
CA ILE A 19 38.35 -19.20 6.51
C ILE A 19 37.59 -17.95 6.06
N LEU A 20 37.11 -17.95 4.82
CA LEU A 20 36.22 -16.92 4.30
C LEU A 20 34.82 -17.17 4.88
N SER A 21 34.49 -16.51 5.99
CA SER A 21 33.15 -16.48 6.55
C SER A 21 32.22 -15.71 5.61
N ILE A 22 31.41 -16.44 4.84
CA ILE A 22 30.29 -15.86 4.08
C ILE A 22 29.25 -15.39 5.10
N LEU A 23 29.32 -14.12 5.49
CA LEU A 23 28.21 -13.43 6.13
C LEU A 23 27.07 -13.36 5.10
N SER A 24 26.16 -14.33 5.15
CA SER A 24 24.86 -14.22 4.51
C SER A 24 24.14 -13.07 5.19
N ASN A 25 24.31 -11.85 4.66
CA ASN A 25 23.40 -10.76 4.90
C ASN A 25 22.05 -11.17 4.29
N SER A 26 21.28 -11.94 5.05
CA SER A 26 19.85 -12.10 4.84
C SER A 26 19.20 -10.78 5.22
N SER A 27 19.40 -9.76 4.39
CA SER A 27 18.50 -8.64 4.31
C SER A 27 17.16 -9.25 3.90
N CYS A 28 16.26 -9.42 4.87
CA CYS A 28 14.86 -9.68 4.60
C CYS A 28 14.34 -8.45 3.84
N LEU A 29 14.51 -8.44 2.53
CA LEU A 29 13.69 -7.61 1.66
C LEU A 29 12.27 -8.06 1.97
N ILE A 30 11.53 -7.22 2.67
CA ILE A 30 10.07 -7.34 2.68
C ILE A 30 9.67 -7.08 1.23
N ALA A 31 9.68 -8.13 0.41
CA ALA A 31 9.02 -8.13 -0.87
C ALA A 31 7.54 -8.00 -0.55
N ASN A 32 7.03 -6.76 -0.52
CA ASN A 32 5.60 -6.51 -0.34
C ASN A 32 4.87 -7.19 -1.49
N ALA A 33 4.26 -8.33 -1.21
CA ALA A 33 3.60 -9.16 -2.20
C ALA A 33 2.56 -8.33 -2.96
N GLN A 34 2.47 -8.56 -4.28
CA GLN A 34 1.47 -7.92 -5.14
C GLN A 34 0.06 -8.14 -4.58
N VAL A 35 -0.84 -7.17 -4.74
CA VAL A 35 -2.25 -7.35 -4.41
C VAL A 35 -2.97 -8.03 -5.57
N THR A 36 -2.74 -9.33 -5.76
CA THR A 36 -3.36 -10.08 -6.86
C THR A 36 -4.87 -10.21 -6.68
N TYR A 37 -5.59 -10.52 -7.76
CA TYR A 37 -7.03 -10.81 -7.67
C TYR A 37 -7.34 -11.93 -6.66
N GLU A 38 -6.55 -13.01 -6.67
CA GLU A 38 -6.71 -14.12 -5.72
C GLU A 38 -6.48 -13.69 -4.27
N ARG A 39 -5.52 -12.78 -4.04
CA ARG A 39 -5.30 -12.18 -2.71
C ARG A 39 -6.53 -11.43 -2.23
N ILE A 40 -7.14 -10.60 -3.08
CA ILE A 40 -8.37 -9.86 -2.76
C ILE A 40 -9.55 -10.82 -2.53
N ARG A 41 -9.66 -11.87 -3.36
CA ARG A 41 -10.70 -12.90 -3.23
C ARG A 41 -10.64 -13.64 -1.89
N HIS A 42 -9.44 -13.73 -1.32
CA HIS A 42 -9.16 -14.36 -0.04
C HIS A 42 -8.76 -13.37 1.06
N ALA A 43 -9.22 -12.11 0.98
CA ALA A 43 -8.87 -11.07 1.94
C ALA A 43 -9.20 -11.44 3.40
N GLU A 44 -10.16 -12.34 3.63
CA GLU A 44 -10.49 -12.87 4.97
C GLU A 44 -9.31 -13.59 5.64
N ARG A 45 -8.34 -14.09 4.86
CA ARG A 45 -7.14 -14.76 5.37
C ARG A 45 -6.07 -13.77 5.85
N GLU A 46 -6.22 -12.50 5.52
CA GLU A 46 -5.30 -11.43 5.89
C GLU A 46 -6.04 -10.32 6.64
N PRO A 47 -6.55 -10.58 7.85
CA PRO A 47 -7.46 -9.67 8.55
C PRO A 47 -6.80 -8.35 9.01
N HIS A 48 -5.47 -8.25 8.90
CA HIS A 48 -4.71 -7.01 9.12
C HIS A 48 -4.75 -6.07 7.89
N ASN A 49 -5.21 -6.56 6.74
CA ASN A 49 -5.37 -5.80 5.51
C ASN A 49 -6.85 -5.45 5.25
N TRP A 50 -7.06 -4.36 4.50
CA TRP A 50 -8.37 -3.91 4.02
C TRP A 50 -8.25 -3.60 2.53
N LEU A 51 -8.47 -4.63 1.70
CA LEU A 51 -8.03 -4.65 0.29
C LEU A 51 -9.06 -4.11 -0.71
N THR A 52 -10.30 -3.89 -0.29
CA THR A 52 -11.36 -3.28 -1.11
C THR A 52 -12.06 -2.17 -0.35
N TYR A 53 -12.88 -1.37 -1.04
CA TYR A 53 -13.73 -0.34 -0.42
C TYR A 53 -14.52 -0.86 0.80
N SER A 54 -14.96 -2.12 0.78
CA SER A 54 -15.73 -2.73 1.87
C SER A 54 -14.99 -3.88 2.57
N GLY A 55 -13.66 -3.93 2.46
CA GLY A 55 -12.77 -4.91 3.10
C GLY A 55 -12.57 -6.18 2.28
N ASN A 56 -13.64 -6.75 1.73
CA ASN A 56 -13.62 -7.90 0.83
C ASN A 56 -14.79 -7.82 -0.18
N TYR A 57 -14.90 -8.81 -1.08
CA TYR A 57 -15.95 -8.81 -2.11
C TYR A 57 -17.37 -9.06 -1.57
N GLN A 58 -17.53 -9.70 -0.41
CA GLN A 58 -18.85 -9.88 0.21
C GLN A 58 -19.44 -8.57 0.72
N SER A 59 -18.62 -7.52 0.86
CA SER A 59 -19.04 -6.15 1.17
C SER A 59 -19.78 -5.93 2.50
N HIS A 60 -19.69 -6.89 3.42
CA HIS A 60 -20.27 -6.83 4.77
C HIS A 60 -19.53 -5.90 5.75
N ARG A 61 -18.33 -5.41 5.39
CA ARG A 61 -17.50 -4.51 6.22
C ARG A 61 -17.19 -5.04 7.62
N PHE A 62 -17.07 -6.36 7.75
CA PHE A 62 -16.68 -7.02 9.00
C PHE A 62 -15.17 -7.30 9.04
N SER A 63 -14.56 -7.04 10.19
CA SER A 63 -13.20 -7.48 10.50
C SER A 63 -13.24 -8.59 11.56
N PRO A 64 -12.52 -9.71 11.37
CA PRO A 64 -12.43 -10.77 12.37
C PRO A 64 -11.42 -10.45 13.48
N LEU A 65 -10.73 -9.30 13.46
CA LEU A 65 -9.82 -8.87 14.52
C LEU A 65 -10.59 -8.62 15.83
N ARG A 66 -10.03 -9.05 16.96
CA ARG A 66 -10.70 -9.01 18.28
C ARG A 66 -9.88 -8.38 19.41
N GLN A 67 -8.71 -7.81 19.08
CA GLN A 67 -7.87 -7.14 20.06
C GLN A 67 -8.65 -6.04 20.79
N ILE A 68 -9.45 -5.28 20.05
CA ILE A 68 -10.43 -4.33 20.58
C ILE A 68 -11.78 -5.04 20.66
N ASN A 69 -12.44 -4.97 21.81
CA ASN A 69 -13.72 -5.60 22.07
C ASN A 69 -14.51 -4.84 23.16
N THR A 70 -15.72 -5.31 23.47
CA THR A 70 -16.65 -4.64 24.40
C THR A 70 -16.13 -4.46 25.82
N THR A 71 -15.12 -5.24 26.23
CA THR A 71 -14.52 -5.14 27.57
C THR A 71 -13.38 -4.13 27.67
N ASN A 72 -12.83 -3.68 26.55
CA ASN A 72 -11.65 -2.80 26.53
C ASN A 72 -11.76 -1.56 25.62
N VAL A 73 -12.82 -1.42 24.82
CA VAL A 73 -13.03 -0.29 23.90
C VAL A 73 -13.03 1.07 24.62
N SER A 74 -13.42 1.10 25.90
CA SER A 74 -13.39 2.30 26.73
C SER A 74 -11.97 2.83 27.02
N ARG A 75 -10.92 2.04 26.76
CA ARG A 75 -9.52 2.43 26.94
C ARG A 75 -8.86 2.93 25.65
N LEU A 76 -9.61 3.07 24.55
CA LEU A 76 -9.04 3.56 23.30
C LEU A 76 -8.64 5.02 23.40
N GLU A 77 -7.44 5.31 22.91
CA GLU A 77 -6.90 6.66 22.74
C GLU A 77 -6.39 6.86 21.31
N PRO A 78 -6.39 8.10 20.78
CA PRO A 78 -5.79 8.37 19.48
C PRO A 78 -4.30 8.00 19.48
N ALA A 79 -3.91 7.06 18.62
CA ALA A 79 -2.50 6.69 18.45
C ALA A 79 -1.72 7.75 17.66
N TRP A 80 -2.36 8.38 16.68
CA TRP A 80 -1.83 9.48 15.87
C TRP A 80 -2.98 10.18 15.13
N VAL A 81 -2.71 11.39 14.62
CA VAL A 81 -3.63 12.16 13.80
C VAL A 81 -2.91 12.63 12.54
N TYR A 82 -3.54 12.41 11.37
CA TYR A 82 -3.09 12.96 10.10
C TYR A 82 -4.02 14.10 9.67
N GLN A 83 -3.44 15.28 9.48
CA GLN A 83 -4.17 16.44 8.99
C GLN A 83 -4.16 16.45 7.46
N MET A 84 -5.34 16.29 6.85
CA MET A 84 -5.51 16.45 5.40
C MET A 84 -5.18 17.88 4.98
N ARG A 85 -4.64 18.02 3.76
CA ARG A 85 -4.16 19.31 3.25
C ARG A 85 -5.30 20.29 2.99
N ASP A 86 -6.41 19.75 2.49
CA ASP A 86 -7.57 20.52 2.05
C ASP A 86 -8.77 20.20 2.95
N ALA A 87 -9.39 21.23 3.52
CA ALA A 87 -10.57 21.07 4.38
C ALA A 87 -11.82 20.73 3.55
N GLY A 88 -12.73 19.95 4.13
CA GLY A 88 -14.05 19.69 3.55
C GLY A 88 -14.57 18.28 3.82
N LYS A 89 -15.71 17.95 3.20
CA LYS A 89 -16.33 16.63 3.33
C LYS A 89 -15.39 15.50 2.90
N VAL A 90 -15.15 14.54 3.79
CA VAL A 90 -14.38 13.31 3.54
C VAL A 90 -15.35 12.14 3.54
N GLU A 91 -15.42 11.40 2.44
CA GLU A 91 -16.23 10.16 2.32
C GLU A 91 -15.35 8.91 2.11
N ALA A 92 -14.02 9.08 2.14
CA ALA A 92 -13.08 8.04 1.79
C ALA A 92 -13.11 6.88 2.79
N THR A 93 -13.21 5.64 2.29
CA THR A 93 -12.77 4.47 3.05
C THR A 93 -11.30 4.19 2.70
N PRO A 94 -10.36 4.23 3.66
CA PRO A 94 -8.97 3.94 3.39
C PRO A 94 -8.77 2.48 2.95
N LEU A 95 -7.78 2.25 2.08
CA LEU A 95 -7.24 0.91 1.87
C LEU A 95 -6.06 0.69 2.80
N VAL A 96 -5.92 -0.53 3.32
CA VAL A 96 -4.75 -0.93 4.12
C VAL A 96 -4.10 -2.14 3.47
N VAL A 97 -2.84 -1.99 3.05
CA VAL A 97 -2.06 -3.07 2.44
C VAL A 97 -0.69 -3.09 3.09
N ASP A 98 -0.40 -4.18 3.80
CA ASP A 98 0.91 -4.48 4.38
C ASP A 98 1.44 -3.33 5.27
N GLY A 99 0.54 -2.76 6.09
CA GLY A 99 0.85 -1.68 7.01
C GLY A 99 0.88 -0.28 6.39
N ILE A 100 0.65 -0.14 5.08
CA ILE A 100 0.49 1.16 4.41
C ILE A 100 -1.00 1.48 4.27
N ILE A 101 -1.37 2.69 4.68
CA ILE A 101 -2.72 3.24 4.51
C ILE A 101 -2.73 4.10 3.25
N TYR A 102 -3.66 3.83 2.32
CA TYR A 102 -3.88 4.67 1.15
C TYR A 102 -5.20 5.42 1.28
N LEU A 103 -5.14 6.74 1.12
CA LEU A 103 -6.24 7.64 1.37
C LEU A 103 -6.47 8.55 0.16
N SER A 104 -7.73 8.67 -0.25
CA SER A 104 -8.16 9.69 -1.21
C SER A 104 -8.68 10.92 -0.45
N GLU A 105 -8.15 12.09 -0.79
CA GLU A 105 -8.55 13.39 -0.24
C GLU A 105 -9.04 14.30 -1.38
N LYS A 106 -9.69 15.40 -1.00
CA LYS A 106 -10.21 16.39 -1.94
C LYS A 106 -9.11 17.25 -2.58
N PRO A 107 -9.33 17.76 -3.81
CA PRO A 107 -10.32 17.27 -4.77
C PRO A 107 -9.87 15.93 -5.38
N HIS A 108 -8.59 15.78 -5.74
CA HIS A 108 -7.97 14.53 -6.24
C HIS A 108 -6.55 14.42 -5.70
N VAL A 109 -6.44 14.29 -4.38
CA VAL A 109 -5.18 14.03 -3.70
C VAL A 109 -5.19 12.59 -3.23
N ILE A 110 -4.10 11.86 -3.47
CA ILE A 110 -3.92 10.50 -2.95
C ILE A 110 -2.67 10.50 -2.10
N THR A 111 -2.80 10.07 -0.85
CA THR A 111 -1.70 10.01 0.11
C THR A 111 -1.51 8.59 0.60
N ALA A 112 -0.28 8.11 0.57
CA ALA A 112 0.12 6.91 1.30
C ALA A 112 0.72 7.30 2.65
N LEU A 113 0.28 6.64 3.71
CA LEU A 113 0.71 6.85 5.08
C LEU A 113 1.31 5.56 5.64
N ASP A 114 2.36 5.68 6.45
CA ASP A 114 2.79 4.62 7.34
C ASP A 114 1.69 4.40 8.40
N GLY A 115 1.09 3.21 8.44
CA GLY A 115 -0.07 2.94 9.30
C GLY A 115 0.23 2.92 10.80
N ARG A 116 1.51 2.81 11.19
CA ARG A 116 1.92 2.83 12.60
C ARG A 116 2.12 4.25 13.12
N THR A 117 2.61 5.15 12.27
CA THR A 117 3.03 6.50 12.67
C THR A 117 2.16 7.62 12.09
N GLY A 118 1.34 7.34 11.09
CA GLY A 118 0.57 8.35 10.35
C GLY A 118 1.42 9.26 9.45
N ARG A 119 2.72 8.97 9.29
CA ARG A 119 3.63 9.78 8.48
C ARG A 119 3.36 9.58 6.98
N PRO A 120 3.27 10.65 6.17
CA PRO A 120 3.20 10.54 4.73
C PRO A 120 4.45 9.89 4.14
N LEU A 121 4.24 8.88 3.31
CA LEU A 121 5.26 8.22 2.49
C LEU A 121 5.39 8.91 1.13
N TRP A 122 4.26 9.19 0.50
CA TRP A 122 4.16 9.95 -0.74
C TRP A 122 2.77 10.57 -0.88
N THR A 123 2.68 11.61 -1.71
CA THR A 123 1.41 12.25 -2.11
C THR A 123 1.39 12.47 -3.61
N TYR A 124 0.27 12.14 -4.24
CA TYR A 124 -0.07 12.51 -5.61
C TYR A 124 -1.18 13.55 -5.59
N ARG A 125 -1.13 14.53 -6.50
CA ARG A 125 -2.17 15.53 -6.69
C ARG A 125 -2.47 15.69 -8.18
N ARG A 126 -3.75 15.62 -8.53
CA ARG A 126 -4.25 15.96 -9.86
C ARG A 126 -5.08 17.24 -9.80
N THR A 127 -4.88 18.11 -10.77
CA THR A 127 -5.70 19.31 -10.94
C THR A 127 -7.07 18.93 -11.50
N THR A 128 -8.14 19.48 -10.94
CA THR A 128 -9.51 19.36 -11.47
C THR A 128 -9.84 20.63 -12.24
N PRO A 129 -10.53 20.56 -13.39
CA PRO A 129 -11.10 21.73 -14.04
C PRO A 129 -11.98 22.53 -13.07
N SER A 130 -11.77 23.85 -13.00
CA SER A 130 -12.49 24.74 -12.07
C SER A 130 -13.98 24.86 -12.39
N ASP A 131 -14.39 24.47 -13.60
CA ASP A 131 -15.76 24.46 -14.07
C ASP A 131 -16.43 23.08 -14.03
N ALA A 132 -15.78 22.06 -13.46
CA ALA A 132 -16.44 20.82 -13.12
C ALA A 132 -17.55 21.09 -12.09
N ARG A 133 -18.75 20.53 -12.32
CA ARG A 133 -19.94 20.74 -11.48
C ARG A 133 -20.58 19.39 -11.16
N GLY A 134 -21.14 19.27 -9.96
CA GLY A 134 -21.92 18.12 -9.51
C GLY A 134 -22.85 18.51 -8.37
N CYS A 135 -23.83 17.67 -8.07
CA CYS A 135 -24.94 17.99 -7.14
C CYS A 135 -24.51 18.25 -5.70
N CYS A 136 -23.43 17.59 -5.25
CA CYS A 136 -23.29 17.19 -3.85
C CYS A 136 -21.89 17.50 -3.29
N GLY A 137 -21.24 18.52 -3.87
CA GLY A 137 -19.83 18.83 -3.65
C GLY A 137 -18.91 17.93 -4.49
N ILE A 138 -17.63 17.90 -4.11
CA ILE A 138 -16.57 17.12 -4.80
C ILE A 138 -16.08 15.97 -3.90
N PRO A 139 -16.94 15.09 -3.36
CA PRO A 139 -16.47 14.00 -2.51
C PRO A 139 -15.73 12.94 -3.34
N ASN A 140 -14.94 12.12 -2.67
CA ASN A 140 -14.42 10.88 -3.21
C ASN A 140 -14.48 9.80 -2.12
N ARG A 141 -14.89 8.59 -2.52
CA ARG A 141 -15.17 7.48 -1.59
C ARG A 141 -14.01 6.52 -1.40
N GLY A 142 -12.93 6.65 -2.15
CA GLY A 142 -11.74 5.82 -1.97
C GLY A 142 -11.14 5.34 -3.27
N LEU A 143 -10.32 4.31 -3.11
CA LEU A 143 -9.44 3.77 -4.14
C LEU A 143 -9.78 2.29 -4.39
N ALA A 144 -9.29 1.75 -5.50
CA ALA A 144 -9.05 0.32 -5.64
C ALA A 144 -7.55 0.04 -5.70
N VAL A 145 -7.17 -1.21 -5.41
CA VAL A 145 -5.81 -1.71 -5.59
C VAL A 145 -5.85 -3.02 -6.38
N LEU A 146 -4.91 -3.19 -7.31
CA LEU A 146 -4.66 -4.46 -8.01
C LEU A 146 -3.19 -4.51 -8.46
N GLY A 147 -2.48 -5.56 -8.07
CA GLY A 147 -1.04 -5.67 -8.22
C GLY A 147 -0.31 -4.59 -7.43
N ASP A 148 0.51 -3.80 -8.12
CA ASP A 148 1.20 -2.62 -7.60
C ASP A 148 0.52 -1.30 -7.95
N THR A 149 -0.73 -1.37 -8.42
CA THR A 149 -1.43 -0.20 -8.94
C THR A 149 -2.60 0.18 -8.05
N LEU A 150 -2.67 1.46 -7.71
CA LEU A 150 -3.85 2.11 -7.14
C LEU A 150 -4.67 2.74 -8.27
N TYR A 151 -5.98 2.65 -8.16
CA TYR A 151 -6.92 3.23 -9.12
C TYR A 151 -7.84 4.21 -8.40
N HIS A 152 -8.05 5.37 -9.03
CA HIS A 152 -8.82 6.46 -8.46
C HIS A 152 -9.73 7.07 -9.53
N ASN A 153 -11.00 7.27 -9.18
CA ASN A 153 -11.96 8.01 -10.00
C ASN A 153 -11.85 9.50 -9.71
N THR A 154 -11.78 10.32 -10.75
CA THR A 154 -11.75 11.78 -10.61
C THR A 154 -13.14 12.38 -10.85
N PHE A 155 -13.34 13.59 -10.34
CA PHE A 155 -14.63 14.27 -10.36
C PHE A 155 -14.99 14.74 -11.77
N ASP A 156 -14.00 15.01 -12.60
CA ASP A 156 -14.10 15.28 -14.04
C ASP A 156 -14.18 14.01 -14.89
N ALA A 157 -14.55 12.87 -14.30
CA ALA A 157 -14.83 11.60 -14.98
C ALA A 157 -13.63 10.95 -15.69
N HIS A 158 -12.46 10.98 -15.05
CA HIS A 158 -11.30 10.17 -15.42
C HIS A 158 -11.11 9.00 -14.45
N VAL A 159 -10.37 7.98 -14.90
CA VAL A 159 -9.71 7.00 -14.05
C VAL A 159 -8.22 7.23 -14.14
N VAL A 160 -7.56 7.32 -12.98
CA VAL A 160 -6.10 7.42 -12.89
C VAL A 160 -5.53 6.18 -12.22
N ALA A 161 -4.39 5.73 -12.74
CA ALA A 161 -3.62 4.64 -12.17
C ALA A 161 -2.28 5.14 -11.65
N LEU A 162 -1.97 4.81 -10.41
CA LEU A 162 -0.73 5.20 -9.74
C LEU A 162 0.04 3.95 -9.29
N ASN A 163 1.36 3.99 -9.39
CA ASN A 163 2.19 3.01 -8.70
C ASN A 163 2.04 3.19 -7.18
N ARG A 164 1.61 2.14 -6.48
CA ARG A 164 1.28 2.20 -5.03
C ARG A 164 2.47 2.51 -4.14
N HIS A 165 3.69 2.18 -4.57
CA HIS A 165 4.89 2.38 -3.76
C HIS A 165 5.45 3.79 -3.87
N THR A 166 5.25 4.44 -5.01
CA THR A 166 5.89 5.71 -5.35
C THR A 166 4.90 6.87 -5.54
N GLY A 167 3.62 6.58 -5.72
CA GLY A 167 2.61 7.56 -6.12
C GLY A 167 2.74 8.05 -7.56
N LYS A 168 3.68 7.49 -8.35
CA LYS A 168 3.90 7.92 -9.74
C LYS A 168 2.70 7.57 -10.61
N LEU A 169 2.22 8.55 -11.37
CA LEU A 169 1.20 8.35 -12.40
C LEU A 169 1.70 7.35 -13.45
N LEU A 170 0.90 6.30 -13.68
CA LEU A 170 1.11 5.32 -14.73
C LEU A 170 0.31 5.68 -15.98
N TRP A 171 -0.96 6.04 -15.80
CA TRP A 171 -1.84 6.51 -16.86
C TRP A 171 -3.05 7.26 -16.30
N ASP A 172 -3.70 8.03 -17.17
CA ASP A 172 -4.91 8.80 -16.91
C ASP A 172 -5.82 8.67 -18.14
N VAL A 173 -7.06 8.20 -17.96
CA VAL A 173 -8.01 7.90 -19.05
C VAL A 173 -9.35 8.58 -18.78
N VAL A 174 -9.88 9.27 -19.80
CA VAL A 174 -11.23 9.86 -19.80
C VAL A 174 -12.27 8.75 -19.92
N VAL A 175 -13.27 8.73 -19.02
CA VAL A 175 -14.42 7.80 -19.08
C VAL A 175 -15.63 8.47 -19.71
N ALA A 176 -15.87 9.74 -19.38
CA ALA A 176 -16.99 10.51 -19.90
C ALA A 176 -16.67 12.01 -19.98
N ASP A 177 -17.41 12.74 -20.80
CA ASP A 177 -17.28 14.19 -20.89
C ASP A 177 -17.98 14.88 -19.71
N TYR A 178 -17.19 15.41 -18.78
CA TYR A 178 -17.73 16.12 -17.61
C TYR A 178 -18.57 17.37 -17.98
N LYS A 179 -18.42 17.92 -19.19
CA LYS A 179 -19.25 19.03 -19.67
C LYS A 179 -20.71 18.64 -19.87
N LEU A 180 -20.99 17.35 -20.05
CA LEU A 180 -22.34 16.81 -20.13
C LEU A 180 -22.94 16.52 -18.74
N GLY A 181 -22.25 16.89 -17.66
CA GLY A 181 -22.69 16.69 -16.29
C GLY A 181 -22.25 15.35 -15.67
N TYR A 182 -21.40 14.57 -16.35
CA TYR A 182 -20.81 13.38 -15.78
C TYR A 182 -19.81 13.71 -14.67
N THR A 183 -19.93 13.02 -13.54
CA THR A 183 -18.97 13.09 -12.43
C THR A 183 -18.79 11.70 -11.86
N MET A 184 -17.58 11.38 -11.38
CA MET A 184 -17.31 10.11 -10.72
C MET A 184 -16.82 10.35 -9.29
N THR A 185 -17.50 9.74 -8.33
CA THR A 185 -17.24 9.95 -6.89
C THR A 185 -17.12 8.64 -6.12
N ALA A 186 -17.57 7.52 -6.69
CA ALA A 186 -17.45 6.19 -6.10
C ALA A 186 -16.00 5.70 -6.13
N ALA A 187 -15.64 4.85 -5.17
CA ALA A 187 -14.38 4.11 -5.23
C ALA A 187 -14.46 3.08 -6.39
N PRO A 188 -13.41 2.93 -7.21
CA PRO A 188 -13.35 1.86 -8.19
C PRO A 188 -13.43 0.46 -7.54
N LEU A 189 -13.75 -0.56 -8.33
CA LEU A 189 -13.69 -1.96 -7.91
C LEU A 189 -12.74 -2.75 -8.80
N ALA A 190 -11.66 -3.28 -8.23
CA ALA A 190 -10.80 -4.24 -8.93
C ALA A 190 -11.44 -5.63 -8.94
N LEU A 191 -11.59 -6.23 -10.12
CA LEU A 191 -12.22 -7.54 -10.30
C LEU A 191 -11.58 -8.27 -11.49
N ASN A 192 -10.93 -9.41 -11.23
CA ASN A 192 -10.36 -10.30 -12.25
C ASN A 192 -9.57 -9.57 -13.38
N GLY A 193 -8.56 -8.79 -13.00
CA GLY A 193 -7.73 -8.06 -13.97
C GLY A 193 -8.39 -6.81 -14.57
N LYS A 194 -9.61 -6.45 -14.14
CA LYS A 194 -10.36 -5.29 -14.63
C LYS A 194 -10.65 -4.31 -13.49
N ILE A 195 -10.87 -3.06 -13.84
CA ILE A 195 -11.28 -2.01 -12.91
C ILE A 195 -12.68 -1.57 -13.34
N ILE A 196 -13.65 -1.77 -12.46
CA ILE A 196 -15.05 -1.41 -12.66
C ILE A 196 -15.29 -0.03 -12.04
N VAL A 197 -15.89 0.86 -12.81
CA VAL A 197 -16.10 2.26 -12.45
C VAL A 197 -17.49 2.73 -12.88
N GLY A 198 -17.97 3.83 -12.28
CA GLY A 198 -19.24 4.47 -12.57
C GLY A 198 -19.51 5.64 -11.63
#